data_AF-A0A6G2DYB7-F1
#
_entry.id   AF-A0A6G2DYB7-F1
#
_cell.length_a   1.000
_cell.length_b   1.000
_cell.length_c   1.000
_cell.angle_alpha   90.00
_cell.angle_beta   90.00
_cell.angle_gamma   90.00
#
_symmetry.space_group_name_H-M   'P 1'
#
loop_
_entity.id
_entity.type
_entity.pdbx_description
1 polymer ?
#
loop_
_entity_poly.entity_id
_entity_poly.type
_entity_poly.pdbx_seq_one_letter_code
_entity_poly.pdbx_strand_id
1 'polypeptide(L)'
;MRNTKRAVAFAGDYAYIRQIETAMKSLCRHNSHLKIYLLNQDIPQEWFSQIRIYLQEMGGDLIDCKLIGSQYTMNWSNKLPH
;
A
#
# COMPACT_ATOMS: atom_id res chain seq x y z
N MET A 1 6.28 10.95 25.10
CA MET A 1 5.18 11.16 24.14
C MET A 1 5.01 9.89 23.33
N ARG A 2 3.80 9.31 23.25
CA ARG A 2 3.56 8.16 22.34
C ARG A 2 3.73 8.69 20.91
N ASN A 3 4.77 8.24 20.20
CA ASN A 3 4.90 8.45 18.76
C ASN A 3 3.86 7.56 18.07
N THR A 4 2.64 8.07 17.96
CA THR A 4 1.51 7.35 17.37
C THR A 4 1.70 7.32 15.86
N LYS A 5 1.92 6.13 15.29
CA LYS A 5 2.02 5.97 13.83
C LYS A 5 0.68 6.29 13.18
N ARG A 6 0.67 7.10 12.13
CA ARG A 6 -0.53 7.41 11.34
C ARG A 6 -0.72 6.34 10.28
N ALA A 7 -1.90 5.72 10.24
CA ALA A 7 -2.20 4.66 9.29
C ALA A 7 -2.67 5.23 7.96
N VAL A 8 -2.14 4.71 6.85
CA VAL A 8 -2.55 5.07 5.48
C VAL A 8 -2.66 3.78 4.67
N ALA A 9 -3.67 3.68 3.80
CA ALA A 9 -3.86 2.52 2.93
C ALA A 9 -3.82 2.92 1.45
N PHE A 10 -3.12 2.13 0.64
CA PHE A 10 -3.13 2.16 -0.81
C PHE A 10 -3.67 0.83 -1.31
N ALA A 11 -4.29 0.84 -2.49
CA ALA A 11 -4.73 -0.37 -3.17
C ALA A 11 -4.37 -0.26 -4.66
N GLY A 12 -3.77 -1.32 -5.20
CA GLY A 12 -3.44 -1.39 -6.61
C GLY A 12 -2.62 -2.62 -6.96
N ASP A 13 -2.55 -2.90 -8.25
CA ASP A 13 -1.76 -3.99 -8.82
C ASP A 13 -0.37 -3.49 -9.27
N TYR A 14 0.44 -4.42 -9.78
CA TYR A 14 1.79 -4.12 -10.26
C TYR A 14 1.81 -3.18 -11.48
N ALA A 15 0.76 -3.14 -12.30
CA ALA A 15 0.70 -2.22 -13.44
C ALA A 15 0.69 -0.75 -13.00
N TYR A 16 0.21 -0.48 -11.78
CA TYR A 16 0.19 0.87 -11.19
C TYR A 16 1.35 1.15 -10.21
N ILE A 17 2.38 0.29 -10.18
CA ILE A 17 3.46 0.40 -9.19
C ILE A 17 4.16 1.76 -9.21
N ARG A 18 4.35 2.34 -10.40
CA ARG A 18 4.98 3.66 -10.56
C ARG A 18 4.14 4.77 -9.96
N GLN A 19 2.82 4.71 -10.13
CA GLN A 19 1.86 5.69 -9.62
C GLN A 19 1.77 5.57 -8.09
N ILE A 20 1.67 4.34 -7.58
CA ILE A 20 1.67 4.04 -6.14
C ILE A 20 2.94 4.58 -5.50
N GLU A 21 4.12 4.26 -6.05
CA GLU A 21 5.40 4.71 -5.52
C GLU A 21 5.52 6.25 -5.55
N THR A 22 5.07 6.89 -6.62
CA THR A 22 5.07 8.37 -6.72
C THR A 22 4.17 9.00 -5.67
N ALA A 23 2.97 8.46 -5.48
CA ALA A 23 2.04 8.92 -4.45
C ALA A 23 2.63 8.72 -3.05
N MET A 24 3.19 7.54 -2.76
CA MET A 24 3.87 7.26 -1.49
C MET A 24 5.03 8.22 -1.22
N LYS A 25 5.87 8.50 -2.22
CA LYS A 25 6.98 9.47 -2.11
C LYS A 25 6.47 10.86 -1.75
N SER A 26 5.45 11.35 -2.46
CA SER A 26 4.86 12.66 -2.18
C SER A 26 4.30 12.75 -0.76
N LEU A 27 3.68 11.66 -0.27
CA LEU A 27 3.13 11.57 1.07
C LEU A 27 4.23 11.58 2.14
N CYS A 28 5.23 10.70 1.99
CA CYS A 28 6.34 10.54 2.94
C CYS A 28 7.24 11.79 2.98
N ARG A 29 7.32 12.55 1.88
CA ARG A 29 8.12 13.79 1.81
C ARG A 29 7.71 14.84 2.84
N HIS A 30 6.42 14.88 3.20
CA HIS A 30 5.85 15.86 4.13
C HIS A 30 5.37 15.23 5.45
N ASN A 31 5.44 13.91 5.59
CA ASN A 31 4.87 13.18 6.73
C ASN A 31 5.81 12.07 7.19
N SER A 32 6.24 12.14 8.45
CA SER A 32 6.95 11.04 9.12
C SER A 32 6.01 10.14 9.93
N HIS A 33 6.52 8.99 10.39
CA HIS A 33 5.79 8.04 11.25
C HIS A 33 4.51 7.48 10.61
N LEU A 34 4.59 7.13 9.33
CA LEU A 34 3.47 6.54 8.58
C LEU A 34 3.53 5.02 8.63
N LYS A 35 2.41 4.37 8.98
CA LYS A 35 2.21 2.93 8.80
C LYS A 35 1.37 2.72 7.54
N ILE A 36 2.04 2.37 6.46
CA ILE A 36 1.41 2.23 5.14
C ILE A 36 1.01 0.78 4.93
N TYR A 37 -0.24 0.57 4.50
CA TYR A 37 -0.78 -0.72 4.10
C TYR A 37 -0.99 -0.70 2.58
N LEU A 38 -0.44 -1.67 1.85
CA LEU A 38 -0.60 -1.76 0.39
C LEU A 38 -1.33 -3.05 0.02
N LEU A 39 -2.61 -2.89 -0.31
CA LEU A 39 -3.46 -3.96 -0.80
C LEU A 39 -3.12 -4.24 -2.26
N ASN A 40 -2.68 -5.47 -2.56
CA ASN A 40 -2.23 -5.85 -3.89
C ASN A 40 -2.38 -7.37 -4.12
N GLN A 41 -2.25 -7.82 -5.36
CA GLN A 41 -2.25 -9.25 -5.71
C GLN A 41 -0.89 -9.74 -6.17
N ASP A 42 -0.17 -8.92 -6.94
CA ASP A 42 0.92 -9.33 -7.81
C ASP A 42 2.21 -8.50 -7.65
N ILE A 43 2.26 -7.55 -6.71
CA ILE A 43 3.47 -6.74 -6.48
C ILE A 43 4.59 -7.62 -5.87
N PRO A 44 5.82 -7.62 -6.43
CA PRO A 44 6.91 -8.44 -5.93
C PRO A 44 7.34 -8.10 -4.49
N GLN A 45 7.75 -9.13 -3.73
CA GLN A 45 8.20 -8.96 -2.34
C GLN A 45 9.52 -8.17 -2.23
N GLU A 46 10.36 -8.23 -3.26
CA GLU A 46 11.62 -7.49 -3.35
C GLU A 46 11.35 -5.99 -3.34
N TRP A 47 10.34 -5.54 -4.09
CA TRP A 47 9.91 -4.14 -4.09
C TRP A 47 9.46 -3.72 -2.69
N PHE A 48 8.63 -4.54 -2.02
CA PHE A 48 8.21 -4.28 -0.64
C PHE A 48 9.39 -4.17 0.32
N SER A 49 10.39 -5.04 0.16
CA SER A 49 11.56 -5.08 1.03
C SER A 49 12.39 -3.80 0.90
N GLN A 50 12.59 -3.30 -0.33
CA GLN A 50 13.28 -2.04 -0.59
C GLN A 50 12.53 -0.84 -0.01
N ILE A 51 11.22 -0.72 -0.27
CA ILE A 51 10.43 0.43 0.19
C ILE A 51 10.23 0.44 1.70
N ARG A 52 10.13 -0.74 2.32
CA ARG A 52 10.01 -0.87 3.78
C ARG A 52 11.22 -0.27 4.50
N ILE A 53 12.44 -0.45 3.98
CA ILE A 53 13.66 0.12 4.58
C ILE A 53 13.53 1.65 4.69
N TYR A 54 13.19 2.32 3.58
CA TYR A 54 13.01 3.78 3.57
C TYR A 54 11.90 4.24 4.54
N LEU A 55 10.79 3.50 4.60
CA LEU A 55 9.71 3.83 5.54
C LEU A 55 10.13 3.66 7.00
N GLN A 56 10.92 2.64 7.33
CA GLN A 56 11.42 2.42 8.67
C GLN A 56 12.43 3.50 9.10
N GLU A 57 13.30 3.95 8.19
CA GLU A 57 14.19 5.10 8.43
C GLU A 57 13.42 6.38 8.78
N MET A 58 12.21 6.54 8.24
CA MET A 58 11.30 7.66 8.54
C MET A 58 10.40 7.42 9.77
N GLY A 59 10.68 6.37 10.56
CA GLY A 59 9.89 5.97 11.75
C GLY A 59 8.54 5.30 11.43
N GLY A 60 8.34 4.94 10.16
CA GLY A 60 7.15 4.30 9.61
C GLY A 60 7.27 2.78 9.50
N ASP A 61 6.38 2.19 8.70
CA ASP A 61 6.42 0.78 8.30
C ASP A 61 5.58 0.55 7.03
N LEU A 62 5.86 -0.53 6.29
CA LEU A 62 5.11 -0.95 5.11
C LEU A 62 4.56 -2.36 5.30
N ILE A 63 3.25 -2.51 5.20
CA ILE A 63 2.56 -3.79 5.33
C ILE A 63 2.06 -4.22 3.94
N ASP A 64 2.54 -5.38 3.49
CA ASP A 64 2.05 -6.05 2.29
C ASP A 64 0.74 -6.77 2.63
N CYS A 65 -0.35 -6.35 1.99
CA CYS A 65 -1.68 -6.92 2.17
C CYS A 65 -2.08 -7.68 0.90
N LYS A 66 -1.63 -8.94 0.79
CA LYS A 66 -1.94 -9.81 -0.35
C LYS A 66 -3.41 -10.20 -0.39
N LEU A 67 -4.09 -9.78 -1.45
CA LEU A 67 -5.49 -10.13 -1.75
C LEU A 67 -5.56 -11.43 -2.57
N ILE A 68 -5.01 -12.51 -2.00
CA ILE A 68 -4.98 -13.84 -2.62
C ILE A 68 -5.99 -14.74 -1.91
N GLY A 69 -6.93 -15.29 -2.69
CA GLY A 69 -7.95 -16.22 -2.18
C GLY A 69 -9.34 -15.96 -2.77
N SER A 70 -10.18 -16.99 -2.76
CA SER A 70 -11.54 -16.94 -3.34
C SER A 70 -12.47 -15.96 -2.62
N GLN A 71 -12.16 -15.59 -1.37
CA GLN A 71 -12.86 -14.55 -0.62
C GLN A 71 -12.61 -13.13 -1.16
N TYR A 72 -11.54 -12.94 -1.94
CA TYR A 72 -11.20 -11.66 -2.58
C TYR A 72 -11.58 -11.64 -4.06
N THR A 73 -12.16 -12.73 -4.59
CA THR A 73 -12.79 -12.71 -5.92
C THR A 73 -13.99 -11.77 -5.86
N MET A 74 -13.83 -10.66 -6.55
CA MET A 74 -14.77 -9.56 -6.53
C MET A 74 -15.98 -9.97 -7.39
N ASN A 75 -17.06 -10.47 -6.77
CA ASN A 75 -18.32 -10.82 -7.43
C ASN A 75 -19.23 -9.60 -7.64
N TRP A 76 -18.65 -8.45 -7.97
CA TRP A 76 -19.42 -7.25 -8.28
C TRP A 76 -20.10 -7.48 -9.64
N SER A 77 -21.36 -7.90 -9.64
CA SER A 77 -22.17 -7.82 -10.85
C SER A 77 -22.41 -6.35 -11.10
N ASN A 78 -21.62 -5.75 -11.99
CA ASN A 78 -21.77 -4.38 -12.41
C ASN A 78 -23.00 -4.25 -13.34
N LYS A 79 -24.18 -4.60 -12.84
CA LYS A 79 -25.45 -4.29 -13.49
C LYS A 79 -25.76 -2.85 -13.13
N LEU A 80 -25.14 -1.93 -13.86
CA LEU A 80 -25.70 -0.58 -13.98
C LEU A 80 -27.16 -0.76 -14.45
N PRO A 81 -28.16 -0.23 -13.75
CA PRO A 81 -29.52 -0.24 -14.25
C PRO A 81 -29.53 0.56 -15.56
N HIS A 82 -29.80 -0.14 -16.67
CA HIS A 82 -30.14 0.46 -17.95
C HIS A 82 -31.56 1.02 -17.88
#